data_AF-A0A1G8ITF7-F1
#
_entry.id   AF-A0A1G8ITF7-F1
#
_cell.length_a   1.000
_cell.length_b   1.000
_cell.length_c   1.000
_cell.angle_alpha   90.00
_cell.angle_beta   90.00
_cell.angle_gamma   90.00
#
_symmetry.space_group_name_H-M   'P 1'
#
loop_
_entity.id
_entity.type
_entity.pdbx_description
1 polymer ?
#
loop_
_entity_poly.entity_id
_entity_poly.type
_entity_poly.pdbx_seq_one_letter_code
_entity_poly.pdbx_strand_id
1 'polypeptide(L)'
;MTWKEAASTATSRLCVLALAALATVSCGSTPPAQSAPAVTVFATVTATPPPAPAQAAPAAPAAPDAAEAHAPAAPAAPAAPEAPEAPAKADKVKVIPNVVGMNHQRAQDRLQAAGFYRLREVDATGQKRLMVWDRNWVVQSQSPKAGSRASSETVITLYSKKKTDP
;
A
#
# COMPACT_ATOMS: atom_id res chain seq x y z
N MET A 1 -38.70 -15.67 -24.02
CA MET A 1 -39.00 -15.34 -22.61
C MET A 1 -38.16 -14.14 -22.23
N THR A 2 -38.75 -12.96 -22.36
CA THR A 2 -38.13 -11.64 -22.15
C THR A 2 -38.40 -11.20 -20.71
N TRP A 3 -37.37 -11.13 -19.86
CA TRP A 3 -37.51 -10.55 -18.53
C TRP A 3 -37.01 -9.11 -18.53
N LYS A 4 -37.97 -8.20 -18.30
CA LYS A 4 -37.80 -6.75 -18.19
C LYS A 4 -37.19 -6.40 -16.83
N GLU A 5 -36.24 -5.47 -16.89
CA GLU A 5 -35.86 -4.54 -15.82
C GLU A 5 -37.08 -4.05 -15.01
N ALA A 6 -36.95 -4.07 -13.68
CA ALA A 6 -37.79 -3.31 -12.77
C ALA A 6 -36.89 -2.48 -11.86
N ALA A 7 -36.63 -1.25 -12.29
CA ALA A 7 -36.11 -0.18 -11.48
C ALA A 7 -37.08 0.11 -10.33
N SER A 8 -36.62 0.00 -9.08
CA SER A 8 -37.37 0.44 -7.91
C SER A 8 -36.92 1.85 -7.56
N THR A 9 -37.65 2.83 -8.09
CA THR A 9 -37.57 4.24 -7.68
C THR A 9 -38.89 4.58 -7.00
N ALA A 10 -38.87 4.73 -5.67
CA ALA A 10 -40.02 5.22 -4.91
C ALA A 10 -39.61 6.53 -4.22
N THR A 11 -40.10 7.62 -4.81
CA THR A 11 -39.91 9.01 -4.43
C THR A 11 -41.08 9.51 -3.56
N SER A 12 -40.73 10.24 -2.50
CA SER A 12 -41.49 11.33 -1.84
C SER A 12 -42.83 11.08 -1.13
N ARG A 13 -42.90 11.59 0.10
CA ARG A 13 -43.74 12.76 0.52
C ARG A 13 -43.32 13.19 1.94
N LEU A 14 -42.58 14.29 2.04
CA LEU A 14 -43.04 15.60 2.51
C LEU A 14 -43.61 15.62 3.93
N CYS A 15 -42.85 16.23 4.86
CA CYS A 15 -43.40 17.02 5.95
C CYS A 15 -42.72 18.40 5.86
N VAL A 16 -43.45 19.36 5.29
CA VAL A 16 -43.09 20.79 5.20
C VAL A 16 -43.92 21.52 6.26
N LEU A 17 -43.26 22.31 7.12
CA LEU A 17 -43.74 23.57 7.71
C LEU A 17 -42.47 24.29 8.20
N ALA A 18 -41.89 25.22 7.42
CA ALA A 18 -42.27 26.63 7.19
C ALA A 18 -41.77 27.58 8.32
N LEU A 19 -40.72 28.38 8.01
CA LEU A 19 -40.70 29.86 7.87
C LEU A 19 -40.50 30.60 9.22
N ALA A 20 -39.73 31.68 9.38
CA ALA A 20 -39.10 32.71 8.53
C ALA A 20 -37.91 33.32 9.35
N ALA A 21 -37.02 34.20 8.91
CA ALA A 21 -37.12 35.31 7.96
C ALA A 21 -35.73 35.81 7.52
N LEU A 22 -35.72 36.48 6.37
CA LEU A 22 -34.59 37.04 5.65
C LEU A 22 -34.01 38.33 6.27
N ALA A 23 -32.72 38.57 6.03
CA ALA A 23 -32.25 39.89 5.62
C ALA A 23 -30.94 39.75 4.79
N THR A 24 -31.04 39.99 3.49
CA THR A 24 -29.93 40.17 2.57
C THR A 24 -29.46 41.62 2.60
N VAL A 25 -28.20 41.87 2.98
CA VAL A 25 -27.52 43.14 2.72
C VAL A 25 -26.58 42.97 1.54
N SER A 26 -26.73 43.93 0.63
CA SER A 26 -26.04 44.09 -0.65
C SER A 26 -24.79 44.96 -0.50
N CYS A 27 -23.91 44.85 -1.51
CA CYS A 27 -22.95 45.83 -1.99
C CYS A 27 -21.55 45.91 -1.34
N GLY A 28 -20.57 45.36 -2.07
CA GLY A 28 -19.37 46.08 -2.54
C GLY A 28 -18.31 46.49 -1.53
N SER A 29 -17.13 45.85 -1.61
CA SER A 29 -15.81 46.50 -1.86
C SER A 29 -14.64 45.55 -1.60
N THR A 30 -13.67 45.56 -2.51
CA THR A 30 -12.29 45.03 -2.40
C THR A 30 -11.36 46.25 -2.60
N PRO A 31 -10.07 46.38 -2.16
CA PRO A 31 -9.12 45.66 -1.25
C PRO A 31 -8.56 46.65 -0.14
N PRO A 32 -7.41 46.48 0.61
CA PRO A 32 -6.27 45.55 0.51
C PRO A 32 -5.76 44.88 1.82
N ALA A 33 -4.77 44.00 1.62
CA ALA A 33 -3.90 43.29 2.55
C ALA A 33 -3.92 43.74 4.02
N GLN A 34 -4.39 42.86 4.91
CA GLN A 34 -4.13 42.94 6.34
C GLN A 34 -3.21 41.81 6.78
N SER A 35 -2.07 42.25 7.31
CA SER A 35 -1.04 41.46 7.96
C SER A 35 -1.63 40.62 9.08
N ALA A 36 -1.45 39.29 9.01
CA ALA A 36 -1.78 38.41 10.12
C ALA A 36 -0.72 38.59 11.24
N PRO A 37 -1.11 38.66 12.53
CA PRO A 37 -0.14 38.53 13.60
C PRO A 37 0.43 37.11 13.58
N ALA A 38 1.74 37.02 13.30
CA ALA A 38 2.50 35.80 13.50
C ALA A 38 2.48 35.46 15.01
N VAL A 39 1.65 34.50 15.41
CA VAL A 39 1.75 33.89 16.74
C VAL A 39 2.93 32.93 16.70
N THR A 40 4.10 33.46 17.04
CA THR A 40 5.34 32.69 17.17
C THR A 40 5.27 31.80 18.41
N VAL A 41 5.06 30.50 18.21
CA VAL A 41 5.23 29.50 19.27
C VAL A 41 6.71 29.16 19.38
N PHE A 42 7.37 29.68 20.43
CA PHE A 42 8.73 29.28 20.78
C PHE A 42 8.68 27.96 21.56
N ALA A 43 8.94 26.84 20.87
CA ALA A 43 9.18 25.56 21.52
C ALA A 43 10.65 25.51 21.98
N THR A 44 10.87 25.45 23.30
CA THR A 44 12.18 25.21 23.90
C THR A 44 12.53 23.72 23.78
N VAL A 45 13.53 23.41 22.94
CA VAL A 45 14.12 22.07 22.83
C VAL A 45 15.25 21.94 23.84
N THR A 46 15.12 21.04 24.81
CA THR A 46 16.21 20.62 25.69
C THR A 46 17.10 19.64 24.91
N ALA A 47 18.29 20.10 24.52
CA ALA A 47 19.28 19.28 23.82
C ALA A 47 20.00 18.32 24.78
N THR A 48 19.97 17.02 24.47
CA THR A 48 20.82 15.99 25.08
C THR A 48 22.23 16.10 24.50
N PRO A 49 23.30 16.12 25.32
CA PRO A 49 24.67 16.23 24.81
C PRO A 49 25.11 14.95 24.06
N PRO A 50 25.91 15.09 22.99
CA PRO A 50 26.49 13.96 22.26
C PRO A 50 27.65 13.30 23.05
N PRO A 51 27.86 11.98 22.93
CA PRO A 51 29.06 11.32 23.46
C PRO A 51 30.31 11.72 22.65
N ALA A 52 31.39 11.97 23.39
CA ALA A 52 32.70 12.39 22.90
C ALA A 52 33.42 11.33 22.02
N PRO A 53 34.34 11.74 21.13
CA PRO A 53 35.08 10.83 20.24
C PRO A 53 36.24 10.14 20.97
N ALA A 54 36.33 8.82 20.87
CA ALA A 54 37.52 8.06 21.26
C ALA A 54 38.38 7.77 20.02
N GLN A 55 39.67 8.05 20.17
CA GLN A 55 40.72 8.12 19.16
C GLN A 55 41.05 6.79 18.47
N ALA A 56 41.52 6.91 17.22
CA ALA A 56 42.22 5.86 16.49
C ALA A 56 43.68 5.71 16.96
N ALA A 57 44.19 4.48 16.96
CA ALA A 57 45.62 4.16 16.99
C ALA A 57 45.95 3.12 15.90
N PRO A 58 47.06 3.26 15.15
CA PRO A 58 47.44 2.36 14.06
C PRO A 58 48.46 1.29 14.50
N ALA A 59 48.44 0.12 13.86
CA ALA A 59 49.60 -0.76 13.73
C ALA A 59 49.45 -1.65 12.47
N ALA A 60 50.54 -1.78 11.72
CA ALA A 60 50.66 -2.33 10.36
C ALA A 60 51.14 -3.82 10.35
N PRO A 61 51.75 -4.38 9.27
CA PRO A 61 51.14 -5.35 8.36
C PRO A 61 51.89 -6.73 8.26
N ALA A 62 51.51 -7.52 7.24
CA ALA A 62 52.12 -8.76 6.68
C ALA A 62 51.52 -10.09 7.21
N ALA A 63 51.28 -11.13 6.41
CA ALA A 63 51.79 -11.49 5.07
C ALA A 63 50.76 -12.39 4.33
N PRO A 64 50.92 -12.64 3.01
CA PRO A 64 49.99 -13.38 2.17
C PRO A 64 50.31 -14.88 2.13
N ASP A 65 49.33 -15.73 1.79
CA ASP A 65 49.64 -16.99 1.13
C ASP A 65 48.53 -17.44 0.16
N ALA A 66 49.00 -17.76 -1.05
CA ALA A 66 48.46 -18.56 -2.15
C ALA A 66 46.98 -18.99 -2.11
N ALA A 67 46.13 -18.58 -3.06
CA ALA A 67 46.07 -19.09 -4.43
C ALA A 67 45.95 -20.62 -4.54
N GLU A 68 44.75 -21.11 -4.83
CA GLU A 68 44.59 -22.01 -5.99
C GLU A 68 43.15 -22.02 -6.51
N ALA A 69 43.08 -21.90 -7.83
CA ALA A 69 41.88 -21.81 -8.61
C ALA A 69 41.30 -23.20 -8.87
N HIS A 70 39.97 -23.33 -8.80
CA HIS A 70 39.24 -24.33 -9.57
C HIS A 70 37.95 -23.69 -10.10
N ALA A 71 38.00 -23.24 -11.34
CA ALA A 71 36.86 -23.21 -12.23
C ALA A 71 36.89 -24.49 -13.08
N PRO A 72 35.83 -24.88 -13.82
CA PRO A 72 34.40 -24.58 -13.72
C PRO A 72 33.53 -25.86 -13.72
N ALA A 73 32.24 -25.78 -13.32
CA ALA A 73 31.17 -26.60 -13.91
C ALA A 73 29.78 -26.16 -13.38
N ALA A 74 28.94 -25.63 -14.27
CA ALA A 74 27.50 -25.68 -14.09
C ALA A 74 27.04 -27.15 -14.26
N PRO A 75 26.10 -27.62 -13.43
CA PRO A 75 24.75 -27.80 -13.96
C PRO A 75 23.64 -27.38 -12.98
N ALA A 76 22.55 -26.87 -13.56
CA ALA A 76 21.19 -26.75 -13.05
C ALA A 76 21.00 -26.83 -11.52
N ALA A 77 20.78 -25.67 -10.88
CA ALA A 77 20.18 -25.65 -9.56
C ALA A 77 18.76 -26.28 -9.66
N PRO A 78 18.45 -27.33 -8.88
CA PRO A 78 17.11 -27.85 -8.79
C PRO A 78 16.19 -26.74 -8.28
N ALA A 79 15.01 -26.64 -8.88
CA ALA A 79 13.92 -25.81 -8.38
C ALA A 79 13.82 -25.98 -6.86
N ALA A 80 14.02 -24.89 -6.12
CA ALA A 80 13.82 -24.89 -4.69
C ALA A 80 12.39 -25.42 -4.41
N PRO A 81 12.23 -26.40 -3.52
CA PRO A 81 10.93 -26.98 -3.26
C PRO A 81 9.98 -25.88 -2.81
N GLU A 82 8.82 -25.78 -3.47
CA GLU A 82 7.68 -25.05 -2.96
C GLU A 82 7.45 -25.50 -1.52
N ALA A 83 7.67 -24.59 -0.58
CA ALA A 83 7.49 -24.85 0.83
C ALA A 83 6.05 -25.36 1.04
N PRO A 84 5.84 -26.41 1.85
CA PRO A 84 4.51 -26.98 2.06
C PRO A 84 3.55 -25.90 2.54
N GLU A 85 2.49 -25.65 1.77
CA GLU A 85 1.37 -24.82 2.23
C GLU A 85 0.82 -25.47 3.51
N ALA A 86 1.02 -24.80 4.64
CA ALA A 86 0.48 -25.24 5.92
C ALA A 86 -1.05 -25.37 5.79
N PRO A 87 -1.66 -26.45 6.32
CA PRO A 87 -3.08 -26.66 6.19
C PRO A 87 -3.80 -25.54 6.96
N ALA A 88 -4.44 -24.64 6.22
CA ALA A 88 -5.36 -23.69 6.80
C ALA A 88 -6.43 -24.51 7.54
N LYS A 89 -6.63 -24.21 8.84
CA LYS A 89 -7.79 -24.69 9.58
C LYS A 89 -9.03 -24.35 8.77
N ALA A 90 -10.11 -25.13 8.92
CA ALA A 90 -11.33 -25.05 8.13
C ALA A 90 -12.11 -23.74 8.38
N ASP A 91 -11.47 -22.63 8.07
CA ASP A 91 -11.96 -21.28 8.05
C ASP A 91 -12.54 -21.04 6.65
N LYS A 92 -13.66 -20.32 6.59
CA LYS A 92 -14.53 -20.14 5.43
C LYS A 92 -13.75 -20.05 4.10
N VAL A 93 -13.69 -21.18 3.39
CA VAL A 93 -12.97 -21.28 2.11
C VAL A 93 -13.70 -20.45 1.06
N LYS A 94 -12.97 -19.52 0.44
CA LYS A 94 -13.44 -18.58 -0.57
C LYS A 94 -12.57 -18.66 -1.82
N VAL A 95 -13.12 -18.24 -2.96
CA VAL A 95 -12.37 -18.16 -4.22
C VAL A 95 -11.67 -16.82 -4.27
N ILE A 96 -10.36 -16.82 -4.57
CA ILE A 96 -9.57 -15.61 -4.69
C ILE A 96 -9.92 -14.88 -5.99
N PRO A 97 -10.38 -13.60 -5.94
CA PRO A 97 -10.60 -12.79 -7.14
C PRO A 97 -9.32 -12.55 -7.94
N ASN A 98 -9.45 -12.44 -9.27
CA ASN A 98 -8.39 -11.89 -10.10
C ASN A 98 -8.33 -10.37 -9.95
N VAL A 99 -7.16 -9.86 -9.56
CA VAL A 99 -6.86 -8.45 -9.42
C VAL A 99 -5.62 -8.00 -10.21
N VAL A 100 -5.03 -8.90 -11.02
CA VAL A 100 -3.90 -8.56 -11.88
C VAL A 100 -4.31 -7.49 -12.90
N GLY A 101 -3.44 -6.50 -13.10
CA GLY A 101 -3.69 -5.33 -13.96
C GLY A 101 -4.55 -4.24 -13.33
N MET A 102 -5.12 -4.47 -12.14
CA MET A 102 -5.89 -3.44 -11.45
C MET A 102 -4.98 -2.39 -10.81
N ASN A 103 -5.54 -1.19 -10.64
CA ASN A 103 -4.97 -0.24 -9.70
C ASN A 103 -4.90 -0.88 -8.29
N HIS A 104 -3.78 -0.70 -7.58
CA HIS A 104 -3.49 -1.39 -6.33
C HIS A 104 -4.56 -1.20 -5.24
N GLN A 105 -5.04 0.03 -5.04
CA GLN A 105 -6.12 0.27 -4.08
C GLN A 105 -7.42 -0.44 -4.50
N ARG A 106 -7.78 -0.43 -5.80
CA ARG A 106 -8.96 -1.19 -6.28
C ARG A 106 -8.79 -2.69 -6.09
N ALA A 107 -7.56 -3.20 -6.20
CA ALA A 107 -7.25 -4.60 -5.95
C ALA A 107 -7.49 -4.96 -4.47
N GLN A 108 -7.01 -4.15 -3.53
CA GLN A 108 -7.30 -4.32 -2.11
C GLN A 108 -8.81 -4.29 -1.84
N ASP A 109 -9.52 -3.28 -2.35
CA ASP A 109 -10.98 -3.13 -2.16
C ASP A 109 -11.72 -4.41 -2.64
N ARG A 110 -11.30 -4.96 -3.78
CA ARG A 110 -11.88 -6.17 -4.36
C ARG A 110 -11.59 -7.43 -3.54
N LEU A 111 -10.37 -7.58 -3.01
CA LEU A 111 -10.00 -8.70 -2.15
C LEU A 111 -10.74 -8.64 -0.81
N GLN A 112 -10.84 -7.46 -0.21
CA GLN A 112 -11.56 -7.23 1.04
C GLN A 112 -13.07 -7.47 0.87
N ALA A 113 -13.66 -7.04 -0.25
CA ALA A 113 -15.05 -7.34 -0.57
C ALA A 113 -15.33 -8.85 -0.72
N ALA A 114 -14.32 -9.63 -1.14
CA ALA A 114 -14.41 -11.10 -1.18
C ALA A 114 -14.17 -11.75 0.20
N GLY A 115 -13.73 -10.98 1.20
CA GLY A 115 -13.48 -11.41 2.57
C GLY A 115 -12.03 -11.80 2.87
N PHE A 116 -11.08 -11.33 2.06
CA PHE A 116 -9.64 -11.47 2.32
C PHE A 116 -9.09 -10.16 2.85
N TYR A 117 -8.71 -10.15 4.13
CA TYR A 117 -8.22 -8.95 4.82
C TYR A 117 -6.72 -8.98 5.12
N ARG A 118 -6.12 -10.17 5.06
CA ARG A 118 -4.67 -10.34 5.22
C ARG A 118 -3.98 -10.10 3.89
N LEU A 119 -3.67 -8.84 3.62
CA LEU A 119 -2.98 -8.43 2.41
C LEU A 119 -1.53 -8.09 2.72
N ARG A 120 -0.62 -8.56 1.87
CA ARG A 120 0.79 -8.21 1.87
C ARG A 120 1.13 -7.50 0.56
N GLU A 121 1.99 -6.51 0.64
CA GLU A 121 2.33 -5.66 -0.50
C GLU A 121 3.81 -5.75 -0.76
N VAL A 122 4.16 -5.93 -2.04
CA VAL A 122 5.54 -6.05 -2.48
C VAL A 122 5.72 -5.24 -3.75
N ASP A 123 6.80 -4.47 -3.79
CA ASP A 123 7.24 -3.81 -5.01
C ASP A 123 7.77 -4.85 -6.01
N ALA A 124 7.05 -5.02 -7.11
CA ALA A 124 7.36 -5.97 -8.17
C ALA A 124 8.68 -5.65 -8.88
N THR A 125 9.16 -4.39 -8.83
CA THR A 125 10.42 -4.01 -9.48
C THR A 125 11.65 -4.37 -8.64
N GLY A 126 11.48 -4.96 -7.45
CA GLY A 126 12.58 -5.33 -6.57
C GLY A 126 13.30 -4.15 -5.88
N GLN A 127 12.82 -2.92 -6.07
CA GLN A 127 13.41 -1.72 -5.47
C GLN A 127 13.09 -1.59 -3.97
N LYS A 128 12.26 -2.48 -3.42
CA LYS A 128 11.86 -2.50 -2.00
C LYS A 128 11.29 -1.16 -1.51
N ARG A 129 10.62 -0.43 -2.39
CA ARG A 129 9.99 0.85 -2.05
C ARG A 129 8.77 0.60 -1.17
N LEU A 130 8.50 1.54 -0.26
CA LEU A 130 7.21 1.60 0.41
C LEU A 130 6.16 2.07 -0.59
N MET A 131 5.05 1.34 -0.67
CA MET A 131 3.92 1.67 -1.52
C MET A 131 3.11 2.81 -0.88
N VAL A 132 3.71 4.00 -0.85
CA VAL A 132 3.01 5.22 -0.45
C VAL A 132 2.16 5.66 -1.63
N TRP A 133 0.84 5.75 -1.41
CA TRP A 133 -0.17 6.12 -2.40
C TRP A 133 -0.48 5.04 -3.47
N ASP A 134 -1.21 4.01 -3.05
CA ASP A 134 -1.67 2.86 -3.85
C ASP A 134 -2.37 3.19 -5.18
N ARG A 135 -2.96 4.38 -5.31
CA ARG A 135 -3.54 4.85 -6.57
C ARG A 135 -2.49 5.05 -7.70
N ASN A 136 -1.21 5.16 -7.36
CA ASN A 136 -0.11 5.27 -8.32
C ASN A 136 0.50 3.90 -8.73
N TRP A 137 -0.05 2.80 -8.21
CA TRP A 137 0.48 1.46 -8.41
C TRP A 137 -0.50 0.59 -9.19
N VAL A 138 0.03 -0.40 -9.91
CA VAL A 138 -0.72 -1.40 -10.68
C VAL A 138 -0.20 -2.79 -10.33
N VAL A 139 -1.13 -3.69 -10.01
CA VAL A 139 -0.82 -5.10 -9.69
C VAL A 139 -0.29 -5.80 -10.94
N GLN A 140 0.91 -6.34 -10.85
CA GLN A 140 1.54 -7.16 -11.89
C GLN A 140 1.27 -8.64 -11.68
N SER A 141 1.26 -9.08 -10.42
CA SER A 141 0.95 -10.46 -10.06
C SER A 141 0.40 -10.54 -8.64
N GLN A 142 -0.22 -11.68 -8.34
CA GLN A 142 -0.76 -11.99 -7.01
C GLN A 142 -0.37 -13.41 -6.62
N SER A 143 -0.19 -13.64 -5.32
CA SER A 143 -0.03 -14.96 -4.73
C SER A 143 -0.89 -15.07 -3.47
N PRO A 144 -1.71 -16.12 -3.29
CA PRO A 144 -1.95 -17.23 -4.21
C PRO A 144 -2.64 -16.80 -5.53
N LYS A 145 -2.61 -17.69 -6.53
CA LYS A 145 -3.17 -17.41 -7.86
C LYS A 145 -4.69 -17.15 -7.79
N ALA A 146 -5.15 -16.27 -8.67
CA ALA A 146 -6.58 -16.04 -8.85
C ALA A 146 -7.33 -17.34 -9.17
N GLY A 147 -8.55 -17.48 -8.67
CA GLY A 147 -9.38 -18.68 -8.82
C GLY A 147 -9.06 -19.80 -7.83
N SER A 148 -7.93 -19.75 -7.11
CA SER A 148 -7.62 -20.70 -6.05
C SER A 148 -8.62 -20.57 -4.89
N ARG A 149 -8.87 -21.70 -4.23
CA ARG A 149 -9.66 -21.77 -3.01
C ARG A 149 -8.73 -21.61 -1.81
N ALA A 150 -8.97 -20.59 -1.00
CA ALA A 150 -8.17 -20.29 0.18
C ALA A 150 -9.08 -19.90 1.35
N SER A 151 -8.59 -20.03 2.58
CA SER A 151 -9.33 -19.52 3.73
C SER A 151 -9.27 -17.98 3.78
N SER A 152 -10.21 -17.34 4.48
CA SER A 152 -10.16 -15.89 4.71
C SER A 152 -8.92 -15.42 5.46
N GLU A 153 -8.29 -16.33 6.20
CA GLU A 153 -7.08 -16.11 6.99
C GLU A 153 -5.79 -16.21 6.18
N THR A 154 -5.87 -16.66 4.92
CA THR A 154 -4.72 -16.74 4.02
C THR A 154 -4.19 -15.34 3.70
N VAL A 155 -2.87 -15.18 3.76
CA VAL A 155 -2.19 -13.95 3.36
C VAL A 155 -2.12 -13.90 1.83
N ILE A 156 -2.72 -12.88 1.23
CA ILE A 156 -2.60 -12.61 -0.21
C ILE A 156 -1.52 -11.55 -0.42
N THR A 157 -0.47 -11.93 -1.13
CA THR A 157 0.61 -11.02 -1.55
C THR A 157 0.28 -10.42 -2.91
N LEU A 158 0.28 -9.10 -2.97
CA LEU A 158 0.13 -8.29 -4.17
C LEU A 158 1.50 -7.75 -4.58
N TYR A 159 1.94 -8.11 -5.78
CA TYR A 159 3.14 -7.57 -6.38
C TYR A 159 2.73 -6.46 -7.35
N SER A 160 3.16 -5.24 -7.06
CA SER A 160 2.76 -4.07 -7.84
C SER A 160 3.95 -3.26 -8.29
N LYS A 161 3.81 -2.63 -9.46
CA LYS A 161 4.76 -1.61 -9.94
C LYS A 161 4.10 -0.26 -9.99
N LYS A 162 4.89 0.80 -9.86
CA LYS A 162 4.40 2.17 -10.05
C LYS A 162 4.05 2.34 -11.52
N LYS A 163 3.00 3.10 -11.83
CA LYS A 163 2.57 3.33 -13.22
C LYS A 163 3.65 3.97 -14.10
N THR A 164 4.55 4.71 -13.47
CA THR A 164 5.68 5.37 -14.13
C THR A 164 6.90 4.47 -14.30
N ASP A 165 6.89 3.26 -13.75
CA ASP A 165 8.00 2.31 -13.93
C ASP A 165 7.87 1.61 -15.29
N PRO A 166 9.01 1.38 -15.99
CA PRO A 166 9.03 0.71 -17.30
C PRO A 166 8.38 -0.67 -17.25
#